data_AF-A0A1B6FIM1-F1
#
_entry.id   AF-A0A1B6FIM1-F1
#
_cell.length_a   1.000
_cell.length_b   1.000
_cell.length_c   1.000
_cell.angle_alpha   90.00
_cell.angle_beta   90.00
_cell.angle_gamma   90.00
#
_symmetry.space_group_name_H-M   'P 1'
#
loop_
_entity.id
_entity.type
_entity.pdbx_description
1 polymer ?
#
loop_
_entity_poly.entity_id
_entity_poly.type
_entity_poly.pdbx_seq_one_letter_code
_entity_poly.pdbx_strand_id
1 'polypeptide(L)'
;LSSVDLKAVDLHGDVYTDDRFSSLVWSSDESKLDYIAEKKVKKSEGFYKRKSEAKASDNGAVKGEKHAFVQDWGEQTSGKKDSVVAIYDVSTDKISILSGFANNLF
;
A
#
# COMPACT_ATOMS: atom_id res chain seq x y z
N LEU A 1 -14.52 -10.86 20.03
CA LEU A 1 -13.62 -10.86 18.86
C LEU A 1 -12.99 -9.49 18.78
N SER A 2 -11.66 -9.41 18.66
CA SER A 2 -10.99 -8.16 18.27
C SER A 2 -10.87 -8.13 16.75
N SER A 3 -11.05 -6.98 16.12
CA SER A 3 -10.92 -6.79 14.67
C SER A 3 -10.24 -5.45 14.38
N VAL A 4 -9.34 -5.43 13.41
CA VAL A 4 -8.60 -4.22 13.01
C VAL A 4 -9.04 -3.79 11.63
N ASP A 5 -9.32 -2.49 11.46
CA ASP A 5 -9.64 -1.91 10.15
C ASP A 5 -8.39 -1.35 9.47
N LEU A 6 -7.85 -2.13 8.53
CA LEU A 6 -6.64 -1.77 7.78
C LEU A 6 -6.84 -0.55 6.86
N LYS A 7 -8.08 -0.27 6.44
CA LYS A 7 -8.38 0.89 5.57
C LYS A 7 -8.31 2.19 6.34
N ALA A 8 -8.70 2.17 7.63
CA ALA A 8 -8.61 3.34 8.49
C ALA A 8 -7.15 3.73 8.80
N VAL A 9 -6.23 2.76 8.80
CA VAL A 9 -4.80 2.99 9.05
C VAL A 9 -4.10 3.64 7.85
N ASP A 10 -4.59 3.39 6.63
CA ASP A 10 -4.22 4.13 5.42
C ASP A 10 -2.69 4.14 5.13
N LEU A 11 -1.98 3.06 5.48
CA LEU A 11 -0.53 2.90 5.29
C LEU A 11 -0.14 2.22 3.96
N HIS A 12 -1.01 1.36 3.45
CA HIS A 12 -0.83 0.61 2.20
C HIS A 12 -2.10 0.71 1.34
N GLY A 13 -2.02 0.23 0.10
CA GLY A 13 -3.17 0.04 -0.78
C GLY A 13 -3.93 -1.26 -0.45
N ASP A 14 -4.46 -1.92 -1.47
CA ASP A 14 -5.26 -3.13 -1.25
C ASP A 14 -4.40 -4.30 -0.73
N VAL A 15 -4.94 -5.05 0.23
CA VAL A 15 -4.33 -6.30 0.71
C VAL A 15 -4.53 -7.38 -0.33
N TYR A 16 -3.50 -8.18 -0.60
CA TYR A 16 -3.61 -9.27 -1.55
C TYR A 16 -4.31 -10.46 -0.90
N THR A 17 -5.46 -10.83 -1.46
CA THR A 17 -6.30 -11.93 -0.99
C THR A 17 -6.50 -13.02 -2.03
N ASP A 18 -5.79 -12.96 -3.16
CA ASP A 18 -5.85 -13.99 -4.20
C ASP A 18 -4.97 -15.19 -3.84
N ASP A 19 -5.27 -16.35 -4.42
CA ASP A 19 -4.61 -17.62 -4.10
C ASP A 19 -3.08 -17.65 -4.31
N ARG A 20 -2.51 -16.70 -5.06
CA ARG A 20 -1.07 -16.70 -5.41
C ARG A 20 -0.25 -15.82 -4.50
N PHE A 21 -0.83 -14.70 -4.05
CA PHE A 21 -0.17 -13.71 -3.22
C PHE A 21 -0.82 -13.52 -1.85
N SER A 22 -1.84 -14.33 -1.52
CA SER A 22 -2.41 -14.42 -0.17
C SER A 22 -1.36 -15.00 0.77
N SER A 23 -0.52 -14.13 1.30
CA SER A 23 0.39 -14.46 2.38
C SER A 23 -0.13 -13.75 3.61
N LEU A 24 -0.64 -14.53 4.56
CA LEU A 24 -0.97 -14.09 5.91
C LEU A 24 -0.27 -15.08 6.86
N VAL A 25 0.82 -14.63 7.47
CA VAL A 25 1.75 -15.50 8.18
C VAL A 25 1.97 -14.97 9.59
N TRP A 26 1.72 -15.83 10.58
CA TRP A 26 2.00 -15.53 11.98
C TRP A 26 3.48 -15.75 12.30
N SER A 27 4.05 -14.89 13.14
CA SER A 27 5.32 -15.17 13.80
C SER A 27 5.18 -16.37 14.73
N SER A 28 6.29 -17.05 15.00
CA SER A 28 6.31 -18.26 15.83
C SER A 28 5.82 -18.04 17.27
N ASP A 29 5.85 -16.80 17.74
CA ASP A 29 5.39 -16.37 19.07
C ASP A 29 4.00 -15.72 19.04
N GLU A 30 3.31 -15.73 17.89
CA GLU A 30 2.00 -15.11 17.67
C GLU A 30 1.94 -13.61 18.00
N SER A 31 3.11 -12.95 18.13
CA SER A 31 3.18 -11.52 18.43
C SER A 31 2.98 -10.63 17.21
N LYS A 32 3.27 -11.16 16.01
CA LYS A 32 3.24 -10.42 14.75
C LYS A 32 2.54 -11.23 13.66
N LEU A 33 1.91 -10.49 12.76
CA LEU A 33 1.27 -11.02 11.58
C LEU A 33 1.78 -10.28 10.34
N ASP A 34 2.41 -11.02 9.45
CA ASP A 34 2.94 -10.50 8.20
C ASP A 34 1.92 -10.73 7.08
N TYR A 35 1.72 -9.72 6.24
CA TYR A 35 0.86 -9.80 5.07
C TYR A 35 1.35 -8.96 3.91
N ILE A 36 0.90 -9.29 2.69
CA ILE A 36 1.29 -8.55 1.48
C ILE A 36 0.15 -7.62 1.06
N ALA A 37 0.51 -6.38 0.73
CA ALA A 37 -0.42 -5.38 0.21
C ALA A 37 0.23 -4.59 -0.94
N GLU A 38 -0.59 -3.90 -1.72
CA GLU A 38 -0.13 -2.91 -2.68
C GLU A 38 0.53 -1.74 -1.94
N LYS A 39 1.63 -1.24 -2.48
CA LYS A 39 2.26 -0.03 -1.99
C LYS A 39 1.34 1.15 -2.18
N LYS A 40 1.24 1.97 -1.15
CA LYS A 40 0.49 3.21 -1.25
C LYS A 40 1.24 4.22 -2.12
N VAL A 41 0.65 4.54 -3.27
CA VAL A 41 1.12 5.62 -4.16
C VAL A 41 0.56 6.95 -3.68
N LYS A 42 1.42 7.96 -3.51
CA LYS A 42 0.98 9.32 -3.20
C LYS A 42 0.10 9.84 -4.33
N LYS A 43 -1.01 10.50 -3.99
CA LYS A 43 -1.87 11.14 -5.01
C LYS A 43 -1.06 12.19 -5.76
N SER A 44 -0.86 11.98 -7.06
CA SER A 44 -0.21 12.94 -7.96
C SER A 44 -1.18 14.05 -8.35
N GLU A 45 -0.64 15.24 -8.61
CA GLU A 45 -1.44 16.40 -8.94
C GLU A 45 -1.59 16.58 -10.45
N GLY A 46 -2.77 17.02 -10.88
CA GLY A 46 -2.97 17.47 -12.25
C GLY A 46 -2.13 18.71 -12.55
N PHE A 47 -1.64 18.84 -13.77
CA PHE A 47 -0.84 20.02 -14.16
C PHE A 47 -1.62 21.34 -14.01
N TYR A 48 -2.93 21.29 -14.25
CA TYR A 48 -3.86 22.41 -14.11
C TYR A 48 -4.69 22.25 -12.84
N LYS A 49 -4.61 23.21 -11.92
CA LYS A 49 -5.44 23.28 -10.71
C LYS A 49 -6.59 24.27 -10.93
N ARG A 50 -7.82 23.88 -10.61
CA ARG A 50 -8.90 24.89 -10.45
C ARG A 50 -8.65 25.65 -9.16
N LYS A 51 -9.01 26.95 -9.11
CA LYS A 51 -8.74 27.85 -7.95
C LYS A 51 -9.22 27.28 -6.60
N SER A 52 -10.21 26.38 -6.58
CA SER A 52 -10.73 25.70 -5.39
C SER A 52 -9.83 24.58 -4.84
N GLU A 53 -8.93 24.00 -5.64
CA GLU A 53 -8.11 22.84 -5.29
C GLU A 53 -6.71 23.22 -4.80
N ALA A 54 -6.32 24.49 -4.92
CA ALA A 54 -4.98 24.98 -4.60
C ALA A 54 -4.64 24.93 -3.09
N LYS A 55 -5.63 24.79 -2.20
CA LYS A 55 -5.40 24.76 -0.74
C LYS A 55 -5.08 23.38 -0.17
N ALA A 56 -5.18 22.31 -0.98
CA ALA A 56 -4.99 20.94 -0.55
C ALA A 56 -3.75 20.28 -1.18
N SER A 57 -2.77 21.07 -1.65
CA SER A 57 -1.56 20.49 -2.22
C SER A 57 -0.66 19.95 -1.13
N ASP A 58 -0.58 18.63 -1.03
CA ASP A 58 0.43 17.96 -0.24
C ASP A 58 1.82 18.22 -0.85
N ASN A 59 2.79 18.64 -0.04
CA ASN A 59 4.13 19.10 -0.45
C ASN A 59 4.99 18.01 -1.14
N GLY A 60 4.47 16.79 -1.32
CA GLY A 60 5.16 15.67 -1.94
C GLY A 60 4.52 15.13 -3.23
N ALA A 61 3.46 15.76 -3.75
CA ALA A 61 2.82 15.29 -4.97
C ALA A 61 3.56 15.78 -6.23
N VAL A 62 3.94 14.86 -7.12
CA VAL A 62 4.57 15.22 -8.40
C VAL A 62 3.51 15.82 -9.33
N LYS A 63 3.74 17.06 -9.76
CA LYS A 63 2.84 17.80 -10.63
C LYS A 63 2.88 17.24 -12.05
N GLY A 64 1.72 16.95 -12.63
CA GLY A 64 1.58 16.48 -14.01
C GLY A 64 1.50 14.96 -14.16
N GLU A 65 1.71 14.20 -13.09
CA GLU A 65 1.71 12.73 -13.12
C GLU A 65 0.37 12.10 -12.72
N LYS A 66 -0.70 12.90 -12.61
CA LYS A 66 -2.06 12.40 -12.27
C LYS A 66 -2.54 11.23 -13.14
N HIS A 67 -2.07 11.18 -14.38
CA HIS A 67 -2.43 10.18 -15.37
C HIS A 67 -1.22 9.42 -15.91
N ALA A 68 -0.10 9.40 -15.17
CA ALA A 68 1.03 8.58 -15.54
C ALA A 68 0.60 7.10 -15.51
N PHE A 69 0.76 6.42 -16.64
CA PHE A 69 0.50 4.99 -16.72
C PHE A 69 1.58 4.25 -15.92
N VAL A 70 1.14 3.40 -14.99
CA VAL A 70 2.01 2.46 -14.28
C VAL A 70 1.60 1.07 -14.72
N GLN A 71 2.53 0.37 -15.35
CA GLN A 71 2.31 -0.99 -15.83
C GLN A 71 2.07 -1.93 -14.64
N ASP A 72 1.06 -2.79 -14.76
CA ASP A 72 0.85 -3.88 -13.82
C ASP A 72 1.67 -5.12 -14.21
N TRP A 73 1.68 -6.13 -13.37
CA TRP A 73 2.46 -7.35 -13.60
C TRP A 73 1.91 -8.26 -14.71
N GLY A 74 0.89 -7.82 -15.46
CA GLY A 74 0.29 -8.54 -16.58
C GLY A 74 -1.05 -9.22 -16.27
N GLU A 75 -1.60 -9.93 -17.26
CA GLU A 75 -2.98 -10.46 -17.27
C GLU A 75 -3.33 -11.26 -16.01
N GLN A 76 -2.43 -12.16 -15.59
CA GLN A 76 -2.64 -13.04 -14.45
C GLN A 76 -2.57 -12.34 -13.08
N THR A 77 -2.06 -11.12 -13.05
CA THR A 77 -1.81 -10.30 -11.86
C THR A 77 -2.28 -8.87 -12.07
N SER A 78 -3.35 -8.74 -12.86
CA SER A 78 -3.96 -7.46 -13.24
C SER A 78 -4.26 -6.64 -11.98
N GLY A 79 -3.82 -5.38 -11.98
CA GLY A 79 -4.01 -4.45 -10.86
C GLY A 79 -2.85 -4.36 -9.86
N LYS A 80 -1.97 -5.37 -9.76
CA LYS A 80 -0.77 -5.34 -8.91
C LYS A 80 0.39 -4.63 -9.61
N LYS A 81 1.06 -3.69 -8.94
CA LYS A 81 2.12 -2.88 -9.56
C LYS A 81 3.37 -2.81 -8.70
N ASP A 82 3.21 -2.52 -7.42
CA ASP A 82 4.30 -2.42 -6.45
C ASP A 82 3.80 -2.98 -5.12
N SER A 83 4.46 -4.00 -4.58
CA SER A 83 4.02 -4.69 -3.37
C SER A 83 4.89 -4.36 -2.17
N VAL A 84 4.26 -4.36 -1.00
CA VAL A 84 4.92 -4.19 0.28
C VAL A 84 4.54 -5.32 1.23
N VAL A 85 5.49 -5.69 2.09
CA VAL A 85 5.22 -6.52 3.25
C VAL A 85 4.84 -5.60 4.41
N ALA A 86 3.65 -5.80 4.94
CA ALA A 86 3.16 -5.12 6.13
C ALA A 86 3.21 -6.09 7.31
N ILE A 87 3.62 -5.55 8.46
CA ILE A 87 3.78 -6.28 9.73
C ILE A 87 2.81 -5.65 10.72
N TYR A 88 1.84 -6.44 11.18
CA TYR A 88 0.93 -6.07 12.25
C TYR A 88 1.45 -6.63 13.58
N ASP A 89 1.74 -5.75 14.54
CA ASP A 89 2.16 -6.11 15.89
C ASP A 89 0.93 -6.13 16.80
N VAL A 90 0.57 -7.32 17.30
CA VAL A 90 -0.63 -7.55 18.12
C VAL A 90 -0.55 -6.86 19.47
N SER A 91 0.66 -6.77 20.03
CA SER A 91 0.87 -6.22 21.37
C SER A 91 0.71 -4.70 21.42
N THR A 92 1.08 -4.03 20.33
CA THR A 92 1.04 -2.57 20.22
C THR A 92 -0.11 -2.04 19.37
N ASP A 93 -0.86 -2.91 18.70
CA ASP A 93 -1.92 -2.57 17.74
C ASP A 93 -1.42 -1.61 16.65
N LYS A 94 -0.23 -1.91 16.11
CA LYS A 94 0.45 -1.07 15.12
C LYS A 94 0.80 -1.87 13.88
N ILE A 95 0.70 -1.18 12.74
CA ILE A 95 1.12 -1.69 11.45
C ILE A 95 2.36 -0.93 11.02
N SER A 96 3.36 -1.65 10.53
CA SER A 96 4.56 -1.10 9.93
C SER A 96 4.81 -1.72 8.57
N ILE A 97 5.35 -0.93 7.65
CA ILE A 97 5.79 -1.44 6.36
C ILE A 97 7.25 -1.84 6.51
N LEU A 98 7.55 -3.09 6.21
CA LEU A 98 8.92 -3.57 6.21
C LEU A 98 9.71 -2.76 5.17
N SER A 99 10.94 -2.39 5.50
CA SER A 99 11.82 -1.59 4.63
C SER A 99 13.14 -2.32 4.41
N GLY A 100 13.78 -2.08 3.26
CA GLY A 100 15.08 -2.68 2.94
C GLY A 100 15.05 -3.88 1.98
N PHE A 101 13.87 -4.26 1.46
CA PHE A 101 13.77 -5.14 0.29
C PHE A 101 13.79 -4.32 -1.01
N ALA A 102 14.13 -4.97 -2.13
CA ALA A 102 14.08 -4.33 -3.44
C ALA A 102 12.65 -3.85 -3.75
N ASN A 103 12.51 -2.69 -4.38
CA ASN A 103 11.21 -2.05 -4.72
C ASN A 103 10.35 -2.84 -5.72
N ASN A 104 10.58 -4.14 -5.92
CA ASN A 104 9.84 -5.03 -6.81
C ASN A 104 9.87 -6.43 -6.18
N LEU A 105 8.99 -6.69 -5.20
CA LEU A 105 9.02 -7.96 -4.49
C LEU A 105 8.51 -9.15 -5.32
N PHE A 106 7.86 -8.94 -6.47
CA PHE A 106 7.63 -9.91 -7.52
C PHE A 106 7.51 -9.20 -8.87
#